data_AF-A0A653Z300-F1
#
_entry.id   AF-A0A653Z300-F1
#
_cell.length_a   1.000
_cell.length_b   1.000
_cell.length_c   1.000
_cell.angle_alpha   90.00
_cell.angle_beta   90.00
_cell.angle_gamma   90.00
#
_symmetry.space_group_name_H-M   'P 1'
#
loop_
_entity.id
_entity.type
_entity.pdbx_description
1 polymer ?
#
loop_
_entity_poly.entity_id
_entity_poly.type
_entity_poly.pdbx_seq_one_letter_code
_entity_poly.pdbx_strand_id
1 'polypeptide(L)' 'MSEVSARAERDAPLRVPVTALLSRRDGVVAWESCVDRTSTDVEHVEVGSPHLGMGIDPDVWRVVADRLARP' A
#
# COMPACT_ATOMS: atom_id res chain seq x y z
N MET A 1 22.71 16.36 4.12
CA MET A 1 21.71 15.35 4.57
C MET A 1 22.38 13.99 4.53
N SER A 2 22.58 13.34 5.68
CA SER A 2 23.21 12.01 5.75
C SER A 2 22.21 10.92 5.36
N GLU A 3 22.66 9.87 4.66
CA GLU A 3 21.83 8.74 4.19
C GLU A 3 21.06 8.05 5.34
N VAL A 4 21.63 8.07 6.55
CA VAL A 4 21.00 7.55 7.78
C VAL A 4 19.74 8.32 8.15
N SER A 5 19.73 9.65 7.98
CA SER A 5 18.57 10.51 8.25
C SER A 5 17.43 10.26 7.28
N ALA A 6 17.75 10.07 5.99
CA ALA A 6 16.77 9.83 4.94
C ALA A 6 16.07 8.46 5.09
N ARG A 7 16.77 7.45 5.63
CA ARG A 7 16.15 6.16 5.96
C ARG A 7 15.24 6.27 7.18
N ALA A 8 15.69 6.96 8.22
CA ALA A 8 14.89 7.19 9.42
C ALA A 8 13.57 7.94 9.14
N GLU A 9 13.57 8.90 8.20
CA GLU A 9 12.35 9.57 7.76
C GLU A 9 11.40 8.66 6.96
N ARG A 10 11.93 7.73 6.15
CA ARG A 10 11.11 6.75 5.40
C ARG A 10 10.46 5.71 6.32
N ASP A 11 11.16 5.35 7.39
CA ASP A 11 10.69 4.33 8.34
C ASP A 11 9.75 4.94 9.40
N ALA A 12 9.50 6.25 9.36
CA ALA A 12 8.58 6.92 10.27
C ALA A 12 7.12 6.47 10.02
N PRO A 13 6.38 6.04 11.07
CA PRO A 13 4.98 5.64 10.94
C PRO A 13 4.10 6.72 10.30
N LEU A 14 3.22 6.30 9.40
CA LEU A 14 2.16 7.15 8.85
C LEU A 14 1.12 7.44 9.96
N ARG A 15 0.64 8.68 9.99
CA ARG A 15 -0.26 9.20 11.03
C ARG A 15 -1.72 9.32 10.58
N VAL A 16 -2.03 8.73 9.44
CA VAL A 16 -3.35 8.74 8.80
C VAL A 16 -3.72 7.30 8.47
N PRO A 17 -5.02 6.97 8.32
CA PRO A 17 -5.42 5.65 7.87
C PRO A 17 -4.82 5.32 6.50
N VAL A 18 -4.28 4.11 6.34
CA VAL A 18 -3.64 3.63 5.11
C VAL A 18 -4.36 2.39 4.62
N THR A 19 -4.64 2.35 3.32
CA THR A 19 -5.05 1.11 2.64
C THR A 19 -3.95 0.72 1.66
N ALA A 20 -3.26 -0.37 1.96
CA ALA A 20 -2.18 -0.90 1.14
C ALA A 20 -2.72 -2.02 0.23
N LEU A 21 -2.90 -1.70 -1.05
CA LEU A 21 -3.25 -2.67 -2.08
C LEU A 21 -1.99 -3.41 -2.53
N LEU A 22 -1.96 -4.73 -2.40
CA LEU A 22 -0.80 -5.55 -2.75
C LEU A 22 -1.21 -6.77 -3.57
N SER A 23 -0.29 -7.35 -4.35
CA SER A 23 -0.60 -8.49 -5.20
C SER A 23 0.57 -9.45 -5.27
N ARG A 24 0.32 -10.73 -5.00
CA ARG A 24 1.31 -11.80 -5.23
C ARG A 24 1.64 -12.01 -6.70
N ARG A 25 0.85 -11.42 -7.60
CA ARG A 25 1.06 -11.40 -9.05
C ARG A 25 1.79 -10.14 -9.52
N ASP A 26 2.20 -9.26 -8.61
CA ASP A 26 3.06 -8.13 -8.94
C ASP A 26 4.45 -8.64 -9.32
N GLY A 27 4.83 -8.43 -10.59
CA GLY A 27 6.14 -8.79 -11.13
C GLY A 27 7.14 -7.63 -11.17
N VAL A 28 6.75 -6.45 -10.68
CA VAL A 28 7.58 -5.22 -10.67
C VAL A 28 8.11 -4.96 -9.26
N VAL A 29 7.24 -5.05 -8.25
CA VAL A 29 7.58 -4.83 -6.84
C VAL A 29 7.23 -6.09 -6.04
N ALA A 30 8.18 -6.58 -5.23
CA ALA A 30 7.93 -7.69 -4.32
C ALA A 30 6.90 -7.29 -3.26
N TRP A 31 5.75 -7.96 -3.25
CA TRP A 31 4.58 -7.60 -2.44
C TRP A 31 4.88 -7.54 -0.93
N GLU A 32 5.84 -8.32 -0.43
CA GLU A 32 6.28 -8.30 0.96
C GLU A 32 6.82 -6.94 1.38
N SER A 33 7.38 -6.18 0.43
CA SER A 33 7.92 -4.83 0.66
C SER A 33 6.81 -3.78 0.83
N CYS A 34 5.59 -4.09 0.38
CA CYS A 34 4.42 -3.24 0.55
C CYS A 34 3.75 -3.46 1.92
N VAL A 35 4.20 -4.44 2.70
CA VAL A 35 3.65 -4.71 4.04
C VAL A 35 4.23 -3.71 5.04
N ASP A 36 3.50 -2.61 5.25
CA ASP A 36 3.74 -1.72 6.38
C ASP A 36 3.48 -2.42 7.72
N ARG A 37 4.47 -2.40 8.61
CA ARG A 37 4.43 -2.98 9.97
C ARG A 37 4.68 -1.95 11.06
N THR A 38 4.91 -0.70 10.70
CA THR A 38 5.33 0.36 11.61
C THR A 38 4.20 1.35 11.88
N SER A 39 3.33 1.58 10.89
CA SER A 39 2.14 2.42 11.02
C SER A 39 1.03 1.71 11.82
N THR A 40 0.30 2.48 12.61
CA THR A 40 -0.71 1.93 13.55
C THR A 40 -2.07 1.66 12.92
N ASP A 41 -2.36 2.26 11.77
CA ASP A 41 -3.66 2.20 11.11
C ASP A 41 -3.48 1.88 9.62
N VAL A 42 -3.18 0.60 9.35
CA VAL A 42 -2.99 0.08 8.00
C VAL A 42 -3.87 -1.13 7.76
N GLU A 43 -4.63 -1.09 6.68
CA GLU A 43 -5.36 -2.23 6.13
C GLU A 43 -4.66 -2.72 4.86
N HIS A 44 -4.13 -3.94 4.88
CA HIS A 44 -3.56 -4.60 3.70
C HIS A 44 -4.64 -5.40 2.97
N VAL A 45 -4.81 -5.14 1.67
CA VAL A 45 -5.79 -5.82 0.82
C VAL A 45 -5.05 -6.49 -0.34
N GLU A 46 -5.14 -7.82 -0.41
CA GLU A 46 -4.61 -8.58 -1.55
C GLU A 46 -5.55 -8.45 -2.76
N VAL A 47 -5.00 -8.10 -3.92
CA VAL A 47 -5.73 -7.95 -5.18
C VAL A 47 -5.20 -8.92 -6.24
N GLY A 48 -6.05 -9.31 -7.18
CA GLY A 48 -5.73 -10.33 -8.20
C GLY A 48 -4.96 -9.81 -9.42
N SER A 49 -4.73 -8.50 -9.52
CA SER A 49 -4.12 -7.85 -10.68
C SER A 49 -2.60 -7.74 -10.61
N PRO A 50 -1.88 -7.79 -11.74
CA PRO A 50 -0.47 -7.44 -11.80
C PRO A 50 -0.28 -5.93 -11.64
N HIS A 51 0.96 -5.50 -11.39
CA HIS A 51 1.32 -4.10 -11.10
C HIS A 51 0.58 -3.04 -11.93
N LEU A 52 0.74 -3.09 -13.25
CA LEU A 52 0.13 -2.13 -14.17
C LEU A 52 -1.38 -2.35 -14.33
N GLY A 53 -1.85 -3.57 -14.10
CA GLY A 53 -3.28 -3.92 -14.14
C GLY A 53 -4.07 -3.27 -13.01
N MET A 54 -3.46 -3.05 -11.85
CA MET A 54 -4.15 -2.47 -10.69
C MET A 54 -4.78 -1.10 -11.00
N GLY A 55 -4.15 -0.30 -11.88
CA GLY A 55 -4.66 1.02 -12.24
C GLY A 55 -6.00 1.01 -13.01
N ILE A 56 -6.38 -0.11 -13.61
CA ILE A 56 -7.61 -0.24 -14.42
C ILE A 56 -8.52 -1.40 -13.96
N ASP A 57 -8.15 -2.10 -12.90
CA ASP A 57 -8.92 -3.23 -12.37
C ASP A 57 -10.17 -2.72 -11.62
N PRO A 58 -11.39 -3.07 -12.05
CA PRO A 58 -12.62 -2.63 -11.39
C PRO A 58 -12.74 -3.12 -9.93
N ASP A 59 -12.17 -4.27 -9.59
CA ASP A 59 -12.20 -4.78 -8.22
C ASP A 59 -11.26 -3.98 -7.30
N VAL A 60 -10.13 -3.50 -7.82
CA VAL A 60 -9.28 -2.53 -7.13
C VAL A 60 -10.04 -1.25 -6.85
N TRP A 61 -10.71 -0.69 -7.86
CA TRP A 61 -11.44 0.58 -7.71
C TRP A 61 -12.66 0.47 -6.79
N ARG A 62 -13.31 -0.70 -6.70
CA ARG A 62 -14.34 -0.96 -5.68
C ARG A 62 -13.78 -0.87 -4.27
N VAL A 63 -12.63 -1.49 -4.01
CA VAL A 63 -11.95 -1.39 -2.72
C VAL A 63 -11.64 0.08 -2.40
N VAL A 64 -11.05 0.82 -3.35
CA VAL A 64 -10.76 2.25 -3.16
C VAL A 64 -12.02 3.04 -2.81
N ALA A 65 -13.11 2.87 -3.56
CA ALA A 65 -14.37 3.54 -3.31
C ALA A 65 -14.93 3.23 -1.91
N ASP A 66 -14.92 1.95 -1.51
CA ASP A 66 -15.41 1.50 -0.20
C ASP A 66 -14.63 2.11 0.95
N ARG A 67 -13.31 2.31 0.81
CA ARG A 67 -12.48 2.92 1.87
C ARG A 67 -12.64 4.43 1.91
N LEU A 68 -12.75 5.09 0.76
CA LEU A 68 -12.97 6.54 0.69
C LEU A 68 -14.37 6.96 1.12
N ALA A 69 -15.34 6.04 1.11
CA ALA A 69 -16.70 6.30 1.60
C ALA A 69 -16.83 6.21 3.14
N ARG A 70 -15.78 5.78 3.85
CA ARG A 70 -15.78 5.69 5.32
C ARG A 70 -15.67 7.11 5.93
N PRO A 71 -16.38 7.39 7.04
CA PRO A 71 -16.35 8.69 7.72
C PRO A 71 -15.02 9.01 8.40
#